data_AF-A0A7C0U1H2-F1
#
_entry.id   AF-A0A7C0U1H2-F1
#
_cell.length_a   1.000
_cell.length_b   1.000
_cell.length_c   1.000
_cell.angle_alpha   90.00
_cell.angle_beta   90.00
_cell.angle_gamma   90.00
#
_symmetry.space_group_name_H-M   'P 1'
#
loop_
_entity.id
_entity.type
_entity.pdbx_description
1 polymer ?
#
loop_
_entity_poly.entity_id
_entity_poly.type
_entity_poly.pdbx_seq_one_letter_code
_entity_poly.pdbx_strand_id
1 'polypeptide(L)'
;SYAPAFGMIGTLIGLVQMLAKLDDPSNIGPAMAVALITTFYGALLANAVFLPIAGKLKTKSEEEIFVKKIMLEGIMGISNGDNPRILEQKLNTFLPSKERVSFK
;
A
#
# COMPACT_ATOMS: atom_id res chain seq x y z
N SER A 1 1.18 -2.22 8.14
CA SER A 1 0.17 -2.22 9.22
C SER A 1 0.73 -1.92 10.62
N TYR A 2 1.87 -1.23 10.76
CA TYR A 2 2.49 -1.02 12.08
C TYR A 2 2.15 0.34 12.73
N ALA A 3 1.71 1.33 11.95
CA ALA A 3 1.39 2.67 12.46
C ALA A 3 0.32 2.70 13.59
N PRO A 4 -0.78 1.91 13.55
CA PRO A 4 -1.72 1.83 14.67
C PRO A 4 -1.14 1.13 15.90
N ALA A 5 -0.22 0.18 15.71
CA ALA A 5 0.44 -0.51 16.81
C ALA A 5 1.33 0.44 17.62
N PHE A 6 2.01 1.39 16.98
CA PHE A 6 2.73 2.48 17.67
C PHE A 6 1.78 3.40 18.46
N GLY A 7 0.56 3.63 17.97
CA GLY A 7 -0.47 4.37 18.73
C GLY A 7 -0.90 3.64 20.01
N MET A 8 -1.06 2.32 19.95
CA MET A 8 -1.37 1.50 21.14
C MET A 8 -0.19 1.43 22.13
N ILE A 9 1.06 1.54 21.67
CA ILE A 9 2.21 1.67 22.59
C ILE A 9 2.14 3.00 23.35
N GLY A 10 1.71 4.08 22.70
CA GLY A 10 1.52 5.40 23.33
C GLY A 10 0.46 5.40 24.44
N THR A 11 -0.62 4.63 24.29
CA THR A 11 -1.62 4.48 25.36
C THR A 11 -1.07 3.74 26.57
N LEU A 12 -0.28 2.69 26.35
CA LEU A 12 0.38 1.97 27.43
C LEU A 12 1.33 2.88 28.21
N ILE A 13 2.11 3.72 27.52
CA ILE A 13 3.00 4.68 28.18
C ILE A 13 2.21 5.71 29.01
N GLY A 14 1.10 6.22 28.47
CA GLY A 14 0.26 7.18 29.20
C GLY A 14 -0.46 6.55 30.40
N LEU A 15 -0.91 5.30 30.30
CA LEU A 15 -1.46 4.54 31.42
C LEU A 15 -0.41 4.28 32.51
N VAL A 16 0.82 3.94 32.13
CA VAL A 16 1.92 3.77 33.11
C VAL A 16 2.21 5.09 33.84
N GLN A 17 2.25 6.23 33.13
CA GLN A 17 2.45 7.54 33.76
C GLN A 17 1.29 7.93 34.69
N MET A 18 0.05 7.61 34.31
CA MET A 18 -1.13 7.88 35.13
C MET A 18 -1.10 7.05 36.42
N LEU A 19 -0.77 5.76 36.33
CA LEU A 19 -0.68 4.88 37.50
C LEU A 19 0.50 5.23 38.41
N ALA A 20 1.59 5.77 37.86
CA ALA A 20 2.76 6.19 38.63
C ALA A 20 2.56 7.47 39.47
N LYS A 21 1.52 8.27 39.17
CA LYS A 21 1.21 9.53 39.88
C LYS A 21 -0.26 9.59 40.32
N LEU A 22 -0.80 8.45 40.74
CA LEU A 22 -2.21 8.34 41.13
C LEU A 22 -2.57 9.25 42.33
N ASP A 23 -1.58 9.56 43.17
CA ASP A 23 -1.74 10.32 44.41
C ASP A 23 -2.01 11.82 44.17
N ASP A 24 -1.74 12.35 42.97
CA ASP A 24 -2.04 13.73 42.58
C ASP A 24 -2.97 13.76 41.35
N PRO A 25 -4.29 13.96 41.55
CA PRO A 25 -5.29 14.02 40.48
C PRO A 25 -4.99 15.08 39.40
N SER A 26 -4.21 16.10 39.73
CA SER A 26 -3.84 17.19 38.81
C SER A 26 -3.02 16.70 37.61
N ASN A 27 -2.26 15.61 37.78
CA ASN A 27 -1.38 15.06 36.74
C ASN A 27 -2.07 14.01 35.83
N ILE A 28 -3.28 13.56 36.19
CA ILE A 28 -4.02 12.53 35.44
C ILE A 28 -4.50 13.05 34.08
N GLY A 29 -5.05 14.27 34.05
CA GLY A 29 -5.56 14.90 32.82
C GLY A 29 -4.49 15.03 31.73
N PRO A 30 -3.31 15.60 32.01
CA PRO A 30 -2.21 15.70 31.05
C PRO A 30 -1.72 14.34 30.53
N ALA A 31 -1.57 13.33 31.41
CA ALA A 31 -1.12 11.99 31.01
C ALA A 31 -2.13 11.28 30.08
N MET A 32 -3.43 11.43 30.37
CA MET A 32 -4.51 10.89 29.55
C MET A 32 -4.59 11.59 28.18
N ALA A 33 -4.40 12.92 28.13
CA ALA A 33 -4.39 13.66 26.87
C ALA A 33 -3.29 13.17 25.91
N VAL A 34 -2.09 12.89 26.43
CA VAL A 34 -0.98 12.33 25.62
C VAL A 34 -1.33 10.94 25.09
N ALA A 35 -1.91 10.07 25.91
CA ALA A 35 -2.36 8.73 25.48
C ALA A 35 -3.37 8.78 24.31
N LEU A 36 -4.34 9.70 24.39
CA LEU A 36 -5.37 9.84 23.36
C LEU A 36 -4.81 10.45 22.08
N ILE A 37 -3.95 11.47 22.18
CA ILE A 37 -3.35 12.14 21.03
C ILE A 37 -2.42 11.19 20.25
N THR A 38 -1.63 10.37 20.96
CA THR A 38 -0.76 9.38 20.30
C THR A 38 -1.57 8.31 19.53
N THR A 39 -2.72 7.88 20.05
CA THR A 39 -3.65 6.98 19.35
C THR A 39 -4.25 7.64 18.12
N PHE A 40 -4.68 8.89 18.26
CA PHE A 40 -5.23 9.68 17.16
C PHE A 40 -4.22 9.83 16.02
N TYR A 41 -2.98 10.22 16.32
CA TYR A 41 -1.94 10.34 15.29
C TYR A 41 -1.56 8.99 14.68
N GLY A 42 -1.48 7.91 15.47
CA GLY A 42 -1.22 6.56 14.95
C GLY A 42 -2.29 6.09 13.97
N ALA A 43 -3.57 6.28 14.30
CA ALA A 43 -4.69 5.92 13.44
C ALA A 43 -4.79 6.82 12.20
N LEU A 44 -4.55 8.13 12.35
CA LEU A 44 -4.62 9.10 11.27
C LEU A 44 -3.50 8.85 10.25
N LEU A 45 -2.26 8.70 10.69
CA LEU A 45 -1.14 8.43 9.79
C LEU A 45 -1.30 7.08 9.08
N ALA A 46 -1.78 6.06 9.79
CA ALA A 46 -2.05 4.76 9.19
C ALA A 46 -3.06 4.88 8.04
N ASN A 47 -4.26 5.38 8.33
CA ASN A 47 -5.39 5.32 7.40
C ASN A 47 -5.38 6.43 6.35
N ALA A 48 -4.92 7.64 6.70
CA ALA A 48 -4.95 8.77 5.79
C ALA A 48 -3.70 8.90 4.91
N VAL A 49 -2.56 8.36 5.34
CA VAL A 49 -1.28 8.53 4.63
C VAL A 49 -0.73 7.20 4.14
N PHE A 50 -0.44 6.26 5.04
CA PHE A 50 0.28 5.04 4.66
C PHE A 50 -0.58 4.06 3.84
N LEU A 51 -1.85 3.88 4.18
CA LEU A 51 -2.75 3.01 3.41
C LEU A 51 -2.96 3.48 1.95
N PRO A 52 -3.31 4.75 1.66
CA PRO A 52 -3.49 5.18 0.27
C PRO A 52 -2.19 5.15 -0.54
N ILE A 53 -1.04 5.46 0.08
CA ILE A 53 0.27 5.35 -0.58
C ILE A 53 0.55 3.88 -0.94
N ALA A 54 0.32 2.95 0.00
CA ALA A 54 0.51 1.52 -0.25
C ALA A 54 -0.43 1.02 -1.36
N GLY A 55 -1.70 1.46 -1.37
CA GLY A 55 -2.65 1.14 -2.43
C GLY A 55 -2.18 1.63 -3.80
N LYS A 56 -1.75 2.90 -3.90
CA LYS A 56 -1.26 3.49 -5.14
C LYS A 56 0.00 2.78 -5.66
N LEU A 57 0.93 2.44 -4.77
CA LEU A 57 2.14 1.72 -5.13
C LEU A 57 1.83 0.29 -5.60
N LYS A 58 0.86 -0.37 -4.97
CA LYS A 58 0.41 -1.70 -5.39
C LYS A 58 -0.16 -1.67 -6.82
N THR A 59 -1.03 -0.71 -7.13
CA THR A 59 -1.56 -0.55 -8.50
C THR A 59 -0.44 -0.30 -9.51
N LYS A 60 0.54 0.55 -9.18
CA LYS A 60 1.69 0.80 -10.06
C LYS A 60 2.55 -0.45 -10.27
N SER A 61 2.74 -1.25 -9.23
CA SER A 61 3.45 -2.53 -9.30
C SER A 61 2.70 -3.55 -10.18
N GLU A 62 1.37 -3.62 -10.05
CA GLU A 62 0.54 -4.50 -10.89
C GLU A 62 0.62 -4.10 -12.37
N GLU A 63 0.59 -2.80 -12.69
CA GLU A 63 0.81 -2.28 -14.05
C GLU A 63 2.20 -2.68 -14.59
N GLU A 64 3.25 -2.54 -13.78
CA GLU A 64 4.63 -2.88 -14.18
C GLU A 64 4.81 -4.40 -14.40
N ILE A 65 4.24 -5.22 -13.52
CA ILE A 65 4.24 -6.68 -13.66
C ILE A 65 3.51 -7.09 -14.94
N PHE A 66 2.39 -6.44 -15.25
CA PHE A 66 1.63 -6.70 -16.46
C PHE A 66 2.45 -6.45 -17.73
N VAL A 67 3.11 -5.29 -17.81
CA VAL A 67 3.99 -4.94 -18.95
C VAL A 67 5.14 -5.94 -19.08
N LYS A 68 5.79 -6.31 -17.97
CA LYS A 68 6.86 -7.32 -17.96
C LYS A 68 6.37 -8.69 -18.43
N LYS A 69 5.14 -9.08 -18.08
CA LYS A 69 4.54 -10.34 -18.52
C LYS A 69 4.30 -10.38 -20.02
N ILE A 70 3.83 -9.27 -20.61
CA ILE A 70 3.67 -9.14 -22.07
C ILE A 70 5.03 -9.25 -22.78
N MET A 71 6.07 -8.58 -22.26
CA MET A 71 7.42 -8.68 -22.82
C MET A 71 7.96 -10.11 -22.77
N LEU A 72 7.75 -10.82 -21.66
CA LEU A 72 8.15 -12.22 -21.52
C LEU A 72 7.45 -13.13 -22.54
N GLU A 73 6.13 -13.00 -22.70
CA GLU A 73 5.39 -13.75 -23.72
C GLU A 73 5.88 -13.45 -25.15
N GLY A 74 6.21 -12.19 -25.44
CA GLY A 74 6.80 -11.79 -26.72
C GLY A 74 8.15 -12.46 -26.98
N ILE A 75 9.06 -12.43 -26.00
CA ILE A 75 10.39 -13.05 -26.11
C ILE A 75 10.28 -14.57 -26.25
N MET A 76 9.41 -15.21 -25.46
CA MET A 76 9.16 -16.66 -25.56
C MET A 76 8.59 -17.04 -26.93
N GLY A 77 7.65 -16.25 -27.47
CA GLY A 77 7.10 -16.47 -28.81
C GLY A 77 8.16 -16.38 -29.91
N ILE A 78 9.07 -15.40 -29.81
CA ILE A 78 10.20 -15.27 -30.74
C ILE A 78 11.15 -16.48 -30.61
N SER A 79 11.49 -16.88 -29.38
CA SER A 79 12.38 -18.01 -29.12
C SER A 79 11.81 -19.35 -29.61
N ASN A 80 10.49 -19.53 -29.57
CA ASN A 80 9.81 -20.72 -30.06
C ASN A 80 9.61 -20.73 -31.58
N GLY A 81 9.93 -19.63 -32.27
CA GLY A 81 9.75 -19.49 -33.72
C GLY A 81 8.31 -19.27 -34.15
N ASP A 82 7.46 -18.70 -33.29
CA ASP A 82 6.08 -18.35 -33.65
C ASP A 82 6.06 -17.37 -34.83
N ASN A 83 5.08 -17.51 -35.73
CA ASN A 83 4.90 -16.58 -36.84
C ASN A 83 4.68 -15.16 -36.27
N PRO A 84 5.51 -14.16 -36.63
CA PRO A 84 5.43 -12.80 -36.09
C PRO A 84 4.03 -12.19 -36.15
N ARG A 85 3.26 -12.51 -37.21
CA ARG A 85 1.91 -11.99 -37.42
C ARG A 85 0.89 -12.58 -36.44
N ILE A 86 1.07 -13.84 -36.04
CA ILE A 86 0.22 -14.51 -35.03
C ILE A 86 0.62 -14.03 -33.63
N LEU A 87 1.92 -13.90 -33.38
CA LEU A 87 2.45 -13.39 -32.12
C LEU A 87 1.95 -11.96 -31.85
N GLU A 88 1.99 -11.09 -32.87
CA GLU A 88 1.48 -9.72 -32.79
C GLU A 88 -0.02 -9.68 -32.46
N GLN A 89 -0.84 -10.52 -33.10
CA GLN A 89 -2.26 -10.64 -32.76
C GLN A 89 -2.47 -11.10 -31.32
N LYS A 90 -1.71 -12.11 -30.86
CA LYS A 90 -1.76 -12.62 -29.48
C LYS A 90 -1.38 -11.54 -28.47
N LEU A 91 -0.29 -10.80 -28.70
CA LEU A 91 0.15 -9.68 -27.85
C LEU A 91 -0.88 -8.54 -27.82
N ASN A 92 -1.51 -8.25 -28.96
CA ASN A 92 -2.55 -7.23 -29.08
C ASN A 92 -3.83 -7.57 -28.29
N THR A 93 -4.09 -8.86 -28.01
CA THR A 93 -5.23 -9.23 -27.13
C THR A 93 -5.03 -8.84 -25.66
N PHE A 94 -3.78 -8.74 -25.20
CA PHE A 94 -3.47 -8.30 -23.84
C PHE A 94 -3.69 -6.79 -23.66
N LEU A 95 -3.68 -6.00 -24.74
CA LEU A 95 -3.95 -4.57 -24.65
C LEU A 95 -5.43 -4.29 -24.36
N PRO A 96 -5.74 -3.29 -23.49
CA PRO A 96 -7.09 -2.80 -23.30
C PRO A 96 -7.73 -2.42 -24.63
N SER A 97 -9.04 -2.63 -24.81
CA SER A 97 -9.73 -2.42 -26.10
C SER A 97 -9.50 -1.05 -26.74
N LYS A 98 -9.21 -0.01 -25.96
CA LYS A 98 -8.87 1.34 -26.44
C LYS A 98 -7.45 1.49 -27.01
N GLU A 99 -6.53 0.65 -26.58
CA GLU A 99 -5.10 0.69 -26.96
C GLU A 99 -4.73 -0.39 -27.98
N ARG A 100 -5.70 -1.23 -28.38
CA ARG A 100 -5.48 -2.26 -29.40
C ARG A 100 -5.16 -1.62 -30.74
N VAL A 101 -4.06 -2.03 -31.34
CA VAL A 101 -3.64 -1.56 -32.66
C VAL A 101 -4.48 -2.30 -33.70
N SER A 102 -5.28 -1.58 -34.49
CA SER A 102 -6.02 -2.17 -35.60
C SER A 102 -5.09 -2.28 -36.81
N PHE A 103 -4.59 -3.49 -37.07
CA PHE A 103 -3.83 -3.78 -38.27
C PHE A 103 -4.77 -3.85 -39.47
N LYS A 104 -4.68 -2.88 -40.38
CA LYS A 104 -5.32 -2.93 -41.71
C LYS A 104 -4.53 -3.84 -42.65
#